data_AF-A0A1F6SRM4-F1
#
_entry.id   AF-A0A1F6SRM4-F1
#
_cell.length_a   1.000
_cell.length_b   1.000
_cell.length_c   1.000
_cell.angle_alpha   90.00
_cell.angle_beta   90.00
_cell.angle_gamma   90.00
#
_symmetry.space_group_name_H-M   'P 1'
#
loop_
_entity.id
_entity.type
_entity.pdbx_description
1 polymer ?
#
loop_
_entity_poly.entity_id
_entity_poly.type
_entity_poly.pdbx_seq_one_letter_code
_entity_poly.pdbx_strand_id
1 'polypeptide(L)'
;MREKNYLKKELEKTIEDTRPWLSKALVAIKKSTLTKGKIIFAAVFILGVLVSSGWIVYEKWQQFSDAANLRAGKLKSQIDIDIDAEYVDYGYPTMKKGIIYEDQKIIPSKKDDSGSNIIFNMDRVESNYEDSYTDFITTLSLAPNRAPAIEVNKVAWKDNEARSVINEYARENKWILPEDDIKEMVEGLRKNYESYLIIANSKRKEIKVYSYYFPGLLHGMTTVQNHAQNKKGFKSGFYLDYPYHKERVLWLNFRNLKAESPEEKKKAIDEKVGFIREARKHQFNAIIASVSTDGVKLKSVEENWRNNCMPLYSESNKDKVLTVDELKEVFDIANQNGLDVIPQIQLLTHQDKFFKQCYPDIMIPGSSSYDPKKLSALNGGKGYEDLVFPVVKEVLDVSKKYAGKNKDALKRFHIGHDEALTNEPSSASGCERDPIYADCEKNLDHYLKCRRAIVVNATDFRFDVMKIKNDLLEKDYPKWQMWMYSNMLLDPSEEKLKCYNPMHGDAEYAKLRKNSPSDKEFSGLPRDIVMNNFDYFNQGDFKDIKMLKRDGYKVVGYSWAGPKKICGVSKTIKEIGGDGMAAGTFVNENLTTKEIIRESGRYFWNTINSQEDCE
;
A
#
# COMPACT_ATOMS: atom_id res chain seq x y z
N MET A 1 -20.21 -31.97 9.93
CA MET A 1 -20.49 -33.16 10.79
C MET A 1 -21.04 -34.38 10.03
N ARG A 2 -22.13 -34.27 9.25
CA ARG A 2 -22.70 -35.43 8.49
C ARG A 2 -21.70 -36.11 7.56
N GLU A 3 -20.87 -35.36 6.84
CA GLU A 3 -19.86 -35.90 5.91
C GLU A 3 -18.64 -36.53 6.61
N LYS A 4 -18.19 -35.98 7.75
CA LYS A 4 -17.18 -36.62 8.62
C LYS A 4 -17.65 -38.01 9.08
N ASN A 5 -18.94 -38.13 9.41
CA ASN A 5 -19.54 -39.41 9.79
C ASN A 5 -19.66 -40.38 8.60
N TYR A 6 -19.80 -39.89 7.37
CA TYR A 6 -19.77 -40.73 6.15
C TYR A 6 -18.36 -41.27 5.88
N LEU A 7 -17.32 -40.42 5.93
CA LEU A 7 -15.93 -40.86 5.73
C LEU A 7 -15.47 -41.84 6.80
N LYS A 8 -15.88 -41.61 8.06
CA LYS A 8 -15.64 -42.57 9.15
C LYS A 8 -16.27 -43.94 8.83
N LYS A 9 -17.52 -43.96 8.33
CA LYS A 9 -18.19 -45.20 7.93
C LYS A 9 -17.52 -45.90 6.74
N GLU A 10 -17.07 -45.16 5.72
CA GLU A 10 -16.36 -45.74 4.57
C GLU A 10 -14.98 -46.30 4.96
N LEU A 11 -14.28 -45.63 5.88
CA LEU A 11 -13.03 -46.14 6.44
C LEU A 11 -13.26 -47.39 7.29
N GLU A 12 -14.26 -47.37 8.17
CA GLU A 12 -14.67 -48.53 8.97
C GLU A 12 -15.04 -49.71 8.08
N LYS A 13 -15.81 -49.46 7.01
CA LYS A 13 -16.17 -50.48 6.02
C LYS A 13 -14.96 -51.03 5.26
N THR A 14 -14.03 -50.18 4.83
CA THR A 14 -12.81 -50.62 4.14
C THR A 14 -11.93 -51.49 5.05
N ILE A 15 -11.83 -51.14 6.34
CA ILE A 15 -11.14 -51.94 7.35
C ILE A 15 -11.86 -53.29 7.56
N GLU A 16 -13.19 -53.28 7.60
CA GLU A 16 -14.00 -54.48 7.79
C GLU A 16 -13.91 -55.42 6.58
N ASP A 17 -13.92 -54.89 5.35
CA ASP A 17 -13.80 -55.65 4.11
C ASP A 17 -12.40 -56.27 3.92
N THR A 18 -11.35 -55.60 4.44
CA THR A 18 -9.95 -56.08 4.33
C THR A 18 -9.54 -57.03 5.46
N ARG A 19 -10.21 -56.98 6.62
CA ARG A 19 -9.92 -57.83 7.79
C ARG A 19 -9.98 -59.35 7.50
N PRO A 20 -10.95 -59.91 6.76
CA PRO A 20 -10.98 -61.33 6.42
C PRO A 20 -9.79 -61.79 5.56
N TRP A 21 -9.29 -60.91 4.69
CA TRP A 21 -8.13 -61.19 3.85
C TRP A 21 -6.84 -61.20 4.66
N LEU A 22 -6.65 -60.22 5.54
CA LEU A 22 -5.52 -60.17 6.46
C LEU A 22 -5.51 -61.36 7.42
N SER A 23 -6.67 -61.77 7.94
CA SER A 23 -6.76 -62.94 8.83
C SER A 23 -6.42 -64.24 8.10
N LYS A 24 -6.90 -64.43 6.86
CA LYS A 24 -6.54 -65.58 6.02
C LYS A 24 -5.05 -65.58 5.68
N ALA A 25 -4.46 -64.44 5.36
CA ALA A 25 -3.03 -64.31 5.10
C ALA A 25 -2.18 -64.66 6.34
N LEU A 26 -2.58 -64.19 7.53
CA LEU A 26 -1.89 -64.49 8.79
C LEU A 26 -2.03 -65.97 9.21
N VAL A 27 -3.19 -66.58 8.99
CA VAL A 27 -3.39 -68.03 9.22
C VAL A 27 -2.57 -68.85 8.23
N ALA A 28 -2.51 -68.43 6.96
CA ALA A 28 -1.66 -69.06 5.96
C ALA A 28 -0.19 -68.99 6.38
N ILE A 29 0.31 -67.82 6.81
CA ILE A 29 1.69 -67.68 7.32
C ILE A 29 1.94 -68.61 8.52
N LYS A 30 1.02 -68.65 9.51
CA LYS A 30 1.16 -69.48 10.71
C LYS A 30 1.16 -70.99 10.45
N LYS A 31 0.41 -71.48 9.46
CA LYS A 31 0.29 -72.92 9.15
C LYS A 31 1.39 -73.43 8.21
N SER A 32 2.24 -72.55 7.72
CA SER A 32 3.08 -72.87 6.59
C SER A 32 4.50 -73.29 7.00
N THR A 33 4.93 -74.46 6.56
CA THR A 33 6.33 -74.90 6.55
C THR A 33 7.09 -74.26 5.38
N LEU A 34 6.86 -72.96 5.15
CA LEU A 34 7.38 -72.27 3.97
C LEU A 34 8.86 -71.92 4.15
N THR A 35 9.63 -72.16 3.09
CA THR A 35 11.00 -71.68 2.97
C THR A 35 11.04 -70.15 3.04
N LYS A 36 12.12 -69.57 3.60
CA LYS A 36 12.30 -68.13 3.85
C LYS A 36 11.82 -67.22 2.70
N GLY A 37 12.00 -67.62 1.44
CA GLY A 37 11.57 -66.85 0.27
C GLY A 37 10.06 -66.62 0.17
N LYS A 38 9.22 -67.59 0.58
CA LYS A 38 7.75 -67.45 0.50
C LYS A 38 7.18 -66.63 1.66
N ILE A 39 7.87 -66.56 2.79
CA ILE A 39 7.54 -65.65 3.91
C ILE A 39 7.80 -64.20 3.50
N ILE A 40 8.93 -63.94 2.83
CA ILE A 40 9.26 -62.60 2.30
C ILE A 40 8.22 -62.16 1.28
N PHE A 41 7.82 -63.05 0.36
CA PHE A 41 6.78 -62.73 -0.63
C PHE A 41 5.43 -62.40 0.03
N ALA A 42 5.01 -63.16 1.04
CA ALA A 42 3.77 -62.88 1.78
C ALA A 42 3.82 -61.54 2.53
N ALA A 43 4.97 -61.21 3.14
CA ALA A 43 5.16 -59.93 3.82
C ALA A 43 5.13 -58.74 2.84
N VAL A 44 5.80 -58.85 1.68
CA VAL A 44 5.78 -57.84 0.63
C VAL A 44 4.38 -57.65 0.05
N PHE A 45 3.63 -58.75 -0.14
CA PHE A 45 2.25 -58.69 -0.61
C PHE A 45 1.33 -57.97 0.39
N ILE A 46 1.44 -58.29 1.68
CA ILE A 46 0.67 -57.60 2.74
C ILE A 46 1.02 -56.10 2.78
N LEU A 47 2.31 -55.76 2.68
CA LEU A 47 2.75 -54.37 2.64
C LEU A 47 2.18 -53.63 1.41
N GLY A 48 2.17 -54.27 0.24
CA GLY A 48 1.58 -53.72 -0.98
C GLY A 48 0.08 -53.46 -0.86
N VAL A 49 -0.67 -54.34 -0.20
CA VAL A 49 -2.10 -54.14 0.08
C VAL A 49 -2.35 -53.00 1.05
N LEU A 50 -1.51 -52.83 2.07
CA LEU A 50 -1.60 -51.72 3.03
C LEU A 50 -1.26 -50.37 2.39
N VAL A 51 -0.25 -50.33 1.51
CA VAL A 51 0.14 -49.12 0.78
C VAL A 51 -0.93 -48.73 -0.23
N SER A 52 -1.50 -49.67 -0.98
CA SER A 52 -2.55 -49.37 -1.96
C SER A 52 -3.85 -48.92 -1.31
N SER A 53 -4.25 -49.52 -0.19
CA SER A 53 -5.41 -49.06 0.59
C SER A 53 -5.18 -47.68 1.22
N GLY A 54 -3.96 -47.39 1.72
CA GLY A 54 -3.56 -46.05 2.16
C GLY A 54 -3.61 -45.02 1.03
N TRP A 55 -3.17 -45.39 -0.17
CA TRP A 55 -3.20 -44.54 -1.37
C TRP A 55 -4.63 -44.21 -1.81
N ILE A 56 -5.54 -45.19 -1.80
CA ILE A 56 -6.97 -44.97 -2.12
C ILE A 56 -7.62 -43.99 -1.12
N VAL A 57 -7.27 -44.09 0.16
CA VAL A 57 -7.75 -43.15 1.19
C VAL A 57 -7.17 -41.75 0.95
N TYR A 58 -5.89 -41.66 0.57
CA TYR A 58 -5.23 -40.40 0.25
C TYR A 58 -5.80 -39.71 -1.00
N GLU A 59 -6.04 -40.44 -2.09
CA GLU A 59 -6.67 -39.90 -3.31
C GLU A 59 -8.09 -39.40 -3.04
N LYS A 60 -8.90 -40.17 -2.29
CA LYS A 60 -10.24 -39.72 -1.89
C LYS A 60 -10.18 -38.49 -0.98
N TRP A 61 -9.15 -38.38 -0.13
CA TRP A 61 -8.93 -37.20 0.71
C TRP A 61 -8.49 -35.98 -0.11
N GLN A 62 -7.65 -36.15 -1.13
CA GLN A 62 -7.25 -35.10 -2.07
C GLN A 62 -8.44 -34.60 -2.88
N GLN A 63 -9.21 -35.50 -3.52
CA GLN A 63 -10.43 -35.14 -4.24
C GLN A 63 -11.44 -34.42 -3.34
N PHE A 64 -11.50 -34.80 -2.05
CA PHE A 64 -12.29 -34.11 -1.05
C PHE A 64 -11.73 -32.72 -0.70
N SER A 65 -10.41 -32.58 -0.50
CA SER A 65 -9.76 -31.30 -0.23
C SER A 65 -10.01 -30.32 -1.38
N ASP A 66 -9.91 -30.78 -2.62
CA ASP A 66 -10.16 -29.97 -3.81
C ASP A 66 -11.64 -29.59 -3.92
N ALA A 67 -12.56 -30.53 -3.71
CA ALA A 67 -14.00 -30.25 -3.72
C ALA A 67 -14.43 -29.33 -2.55
N ALA A 68 -13.80 -29.46 -1.38
CA ALA A 68 -14.00 -28.61 -0.21
C ALA A 68 -13.44 -27.21 -0.45
N ASN A 69 -12.29 -27.07 -1.10
CA ASN A 69 -11.72 -25.79 -1.50
C ASN A 69 -12.55 -25.11 -2.60
N LEU A 70 -13.10 -25.88 -3.55
CA LEU A 70 -14.00 -25.38 -4.59
C LEU A 70 -15.35 -24.94 -4.03
N ARG A 71 -15.92 -25.71 -3.08
CA ARG A 71 -17.16 -25.33 -2.37
C ARG A 71 -16.94 -24.22 -1.36
N ALA A 72 -15.81 -24.17 -0.66
CA ALA A 72 -15.44 -23.06 0.21
C ALA A 72 -15.17 -21.78 -0.59
N GLY A 73 -14.60 -21.88 -1.79
CA GLY A 73 -14.48 -20.76 -2.73
C GLY A 73 -15.83 -20.26 -3.25
N LYS A 74 -16.77 -21.16 -3.56
CA LYS A 74 -18.16 -20.80 -3.93
C LYS A 74 -18.99 -20.28 -2.75
N LEU A 75 -18.87 -20.85 -1.55
CA LEU A 75 -19.56 -20.36 -0.35
C LEU A 75 -18.97 -19.03 0.14
N LYS A 76 -17.64 -18.81 0.09
CA LYS A 76 -17.04 -17.48 0.39
C LYS A 76 -17.50 -16.38 -0.57
N SER A 77 -17.91 -16.75 -1.79
CA SER A 77 -18.48 -15.78 -2.75
C SER A 77 -19.95 -15.47 -2.50
N GLN A 78 -20.64 -16.22 -1.62
CA GLN A 78 -22.08 -16.09 -1.37
C GLN A 78 -22.47 -15.84 0.09
N ILE A 79 -21.65 -16.17 1.08
CA ILE A 79 -21.92 -15.93 2.51
C ILE A 79 -20.60 -15.73 3.26
N ASP A 80 -20.40 -14.56 3.88
CA ASP A 80 -19.64 -14.44 5.14
C ASP A 80 -20.10 -13.21 5.96
N ILE A 81 -21.03 -13.51 6.89
CA ILE A 81 -21.23 -12.99 8.26
C ILE A 81 -21.31 -14.31 9.08
N ASP A 82 -20.69 -14.59 10.23
CA ASP A 82 -20.01 -13.86 11.31
C ASP A 82 -19.01 -14.86 11.98
N ILE A 83 -17.90 -14.32 12.49
CA ILE A 83 -17.28 -14.52 13.82
C ILE A 83 -16.85 -15.93 14.29
N ASP A 84 -15.55 -16.04 14.58
CA ASP A 84 -15.08 -16.43 15.92
C ASP A 84 -14.17 -15.31 16.44
N ALA A 85 -14.60 -14.66 17.52
CA ALA A 85 -13.93 -13.54 18.17
C ALA A 85 -13.48 -14.01 19.56
N GLU A 86 -12.18 -14.27 19.69
CA GLU A 86 -11.53 -14.03 20.97
C GLU A 86 -11.33 -12.52 21.09
N TYR A 87 -12.12 -11.95 22.00
CA TYR A 87 -12.14 -10.54 22.33
C TYR A 87 -10.79 -10.10 22.87
N VAL A 88 -10.13 -9.21 22.13
CA VAL A 88 -9.29 -8.19 22.74
C VAL A 88 -9.94 -6.85 22.42
N ASP A 89 -10.40 -6.18 23.47
CA ASP A 89 -11.00 -4.86 23.47
C ASP A 89 -9.95 -3.82 23.07
N TYR A 90 -9.75 -3.63 21.77
CA TYR A 90 -8.95 -2.53 21.26
C TYR A 90 -9.88 -1.34 20.99
N GLY A 91 -9.87 -0.40 21.94
CA GLY A 91 -10.50 0.90 21.83
C GLY A 91 -10.10 1.56 20.50
N TYR A 92 -11.08 1.79 19.63
CA TYR A 92 -10.91 2.75 18.55
C TYR A 92 -10.73 4.14 19.20
N PRO A 93 -9.83 4.99 18.68
CA PRO A 93 -9.62 6.30 19.24
C PRO A 93 -10.95 7.06 19.25
N THR A 94 -11.26 7.62 20.41
CA THR A 94 -12.25 8.69 20.54
C THR A 94 -11.88 9.77 19.52
N MET A 95 -12.85 10.25 18.75
CA MET A 95 -12.72 11.41 17.87
C MET A 95 -12.23 12.60 18.71
N LYS A 96 -10.91 12.77 18.87
CA LYS A 96 -10.31 13.80 19.73
C LYS A 96 -9.91 15.06 18.97
N LYS A 97 -10.25 15.15 17.67
CA LYS A 97 -10.28 16.41 16.93
C LYS A 97 -11.61 16.57 16.22
N GLY A 98 -12.56 17.09 16.97
CA GLY A 98 -13.88 17.50 16.52
C GLY A 98 -14.62 18.04 17.73
N ILE A 99 -15.37 19.12 17.54
CA ILE A 99 -16.30 19.57 18.58
C ILE A 99 -17.45 18.57 18.57
N ILE A 100 -17.49 17.69 19.57
CA ILE A 100 -18.54 16.67 19.71
C ILE A 100 -19.55 17.18 20.73
N TYR A 101 -20.77 17.43 20.27
CA TYR A 101 -21.92 17.61 21.16
C TYR A 101 -22.71 16.30 21.19
N GLU A 102 -22.79 15.68 22.37
CA GLU A 102 -23.64 14.51 22.64
C GLU A 102 -24.73 14.88 23.64
N ASP A 103 -25.91 14.27 23.49
CA ASP A 103 -27.01 14.38 24.46
C ASP A 103 -26.60 13.85 25.85
N GLN A 104 -26.70 14.69 26.88
CA GLN A 104 -26.62 14.24 28.28
C GLN A 104 -28.00 13.72 28.75
N LYS A 105 -28.17 12.38 28.74
CA LYS A 105 -29.16 11.46 29.37
C LYS A 105 -30.58 11.95 29.79
N ILE A 106 -31.63 11.17 29.41
CA ILE A 106 -32.62 10.42 30.26
C ILE A 106 -33.16 9.14 29.50
N ILE A 107 -33.44 8.03 30.22
CA ILE A 107 -33.86 6.63 29.86
C ILE A 107 -35.42 6.45 30.00
N PRO A 108 -36.17 5.38 29.54
CA PRO A 108 -35.97 4.26 28.59
C PRO A 108 -36.98 4.22 27.40
N SER A 109 -36.67 3.38 26.39
CA SER A 109 -37.46 3.13 25.17
C SER A 109 -38.59 2.10 25.32
N LYS A 110 -39.77 2.39 24.74
CA LYS A 110 -40.70 1.37 24.21
C LYS A 110 -40.34 1.05 22.76
N LYS A 111 -40.42 -0.23 22.38
CA LYS A 111 -40.27 -0.70 20.99
C LYS A 111 -41.57 -0.48 20.23
N ASP A 112 -41.48 0.19 19.09
CA ASP A 112 -42.46 0.06 18.00
C ASP A 112 -41.71 -0.36 16.72
N ASP A 113 -42.25 -1.41 16.09
CA ASP A 113 -41.80 -1.98 14.83
C ASP A 113 -42.45 -1.23 13.66
N SER A 114 -41.68 -0.45 12.91
CA SER A 114 -42.01 -0.07 11.54
C SER A 114 -40.74 0.07 10.71
N GLY A 115 -40.74 -0.63 9.57
CA GLY A 115 -39.62 -0.71 8.64
C GLY A 115 -39.40 0.59 7.85
N SER A 116 -38.16 0.83 7.45
CA SER A 116 -37.77 1.99 6.64
C SER A 116 -36.88 1.55 5.47
N ASN A 117 -37.17 2.11 4.29
CA ASN A 117 -36.35 2.02 3.07
C ASN A 117 -35.22 3.06 3.12
N ILE A 118 -34.09 2.74 2.49
CA ILE A 118 -32.98 3.69 2.26
C ILE A 118 -33.37 4.55 1.04
N ILE A 119 -33.52 5.87 1.22
CA ILE A 119 -33.78 6.82 0.14
C ILE A 119 -32.51 7.63 -0.07
N PHE A 120 -31.89 7.49 -1.24
CA PHE A 120 -30.81 8.39 -1.69
C PHE A 120 -31.43 9.49 -2.53
N ASN A 121 -31.31 10.74 -2.09
CA ASN A 121 -31.67 11.91 -2.88
C ASN A 121 -30.38 12.68 -3.17
N MET A 122 -30.03 12.83 -4.44
CA MET A 122 -28.88 13.62 -4.88
C MET A 122 -29.35 14.68 -5.86
N ASP A 123 -29.17 15.94 -5.49
CA ASP A 123 -29.28 17.04 -6.44
C ASP A 123 -28.01 17.09 -7.31
N ARG A 124 -28.23 17.11 -8.62
CA ARG A 124 -27.30 17.25 -9.76
C ARG A 124 -25.87 17.72 -9.38
N VAL A 125 -24.89 16.82 -9.46
CA VAL A 125 -23.46 17.15 -9.37
C VAL A 125 -22.92 17.32 -10.79
N GLU A 126 -22.76 18.56 -11.25
CA GLU A 126 -22.11 18.85 -12.53
C GLU A 126 -20.59 18.58 -12.44
N SER A 127 -20.16 17.33 -12.60
CA SER A 127 -18.74 17.01 -12.78
C SER A 127 -18.53 15.68 -13.53
N ASN A 128 -17.38 15.54 -14.19
CA ASN A 128 -16.93 14.34 -14.93
C ASN A 128 -16.78 13.06 -14.09
N TYR A 129 -17.40 12.99 -12.90
CA TYR A 129 -17.30 11.91 -11.93
C TYR A 129 -18.58 11.06 -11.82
N GLU A 130 -19.63 11.36 -12.60
CA GLU A 130 -20.95 10.68 -12.52
C GLU A 130 -20.86 9.15 -12.48
N ASP A 131 -19.97 8.53 -13.27
CA ASP A 131 -19.84 7.07 -13.33
C ASP A 131 -19.29 6.44 -12.02
N SER A 132 -18.50 7.17 -11.23
CA SER A 132 -17.94 6.67 -9.96
C SER A 132 -18.95 6.61 -8.81
N TYR A 133 -20.09 7.29 -8.95
CA TYR A 133 -21.13 7.37 -7.91
C TYR A 133 -22.05 6.14 -7.91
N THR A 134 -22.33 5.55 -9.06
CA THR A 134 -23.36 4.51 -9.23
C THR A 134 -23.01 3.23 -8.47
N ASP A 135 -21.74 2.81 -8.50
CA ASP A 135 -21.27 1.62 -7.75
C ASP A 135 -21.25 1.86 -6.23
N PHE A 136 -20.97 3.10 -5.80
CA PHE A 136 -20.91 3.45 -4.38
C PHE A 136 -22.28 3.38 -3.69
N ILE A 137 -23.31 3.94 -4.33
CA ILE A 137 -24.69 3.92 -3.80
C ILE A 137 -25.23 2.48 -3.75
N THR A 138 -24.91 1.67 -4.75
CA THR A 138 -25.32 0.26 -4.82
C THR A 138 -24.79 -0.56 -3.64
N THR A 139 -23.59 -0.25 -3.14
CA THR A 139 -22.96 -0.99 -2.02
C THR A 139 -23.58 -0.66 -0.65
N LEU A 140 -24.03 0.59 -0.43
CA LEU A 140 -24.71 0.98 0.82
C LEU A 140 -26.11 0.37 0.95
N SER A 141 -26.75 -0.01 -0.16
CA SER A 141 -28.08 -0.64 -0.20
C SER A 141 -28.09 -2.11 0.26
N LEU A 142 -26.94 -2.73 0.53
CA LEU A 142 -26.83 -4.17 0.87
C LEU A 142 -26.80 -4.47 2.38
N ALA A 143 -26.97 -3.48 3.25
CA ALA A 143 -27.07 -3.72 4.70
C ALA A 143 -28.48 -4.22 5.09
N PRO A 144 -28.62 -5.35 5.81
CA PRO A 144 -29.92 -5.94 6.10
C PRO A 144 -30.75 -5.07 7.07
N ASN A 145 -31.98 -4.74 6.64
CA ASN A 145 -33.17 -4.37 7.43
C ASN A 145 -32.93 -3.74 8.82
N ARG A 146 -32.34 -2.53 8.88
CA ARG A 146 -32.39 -1.59 10.03
C ARG A 146 -31.55 -0.30 9.84
N ALA A 147 -31.06 0.00 8.65
CA ALA A 147 -30.18 1.15 8.45
C ALA A 147 -30.97 2.48 8.47
N PRO A 148 -30.41 3.55 9.09
CA PRO A 148 -30.95 4.90 8.95
C PRO A 148 -30.97 5.33 7.47
N ALA A 149 -31.88 6.25 7.12
CA ALA A 149 -31.83 6.91 5.82
C ALA A 149 -30.52 7.72 5.74
N ILE A 150 -29.73 7.46 4.70
CA ILE A 150 -28.48 8.18 4.44
C ILE A 150 -28.77 9.17 3.32
N GLU A 151 -28.84 10.44 3.67
CA GLU A 151 -29.04 11.52 2.70
C GLU A 151 -27.68 12.17 2.39
N VAL A 152 -27.29 12.17 1.12
CA VAL A 152 -26.01 12.73 0.67
C VAL A 152 -26.27 14.09 0.06
N ASN A 153 -26.19 15.14 0.88
CA ASN A 153 -26.55 16.49 0.48
C ASN A 153 -25.34 17.27 -0.06
N LYS A 154 -25.26 17.33 -1.40
CA LYS A 154 -24.61 18.35 -2.25
C LYS A 154 -23.13 18.68 -1.97
N VAL A 155 -22.31 18.65 -3.03
CA VAL A 155 -20.92 19.18 -3.03
C VAL A 155 -20.95 20.70 -3.26
N ALA A 156 -20.05 21.45 -2.61
CA ALA A 156 -19.82 22.90 -2.78
C ALA A 156 -20.87 23.84 -2.14
N TRP A 157 -20.87 23.86 -0.81
CA TRP A 157 -21.69 24.79 -0.02
C TRP A 157 -21.10 26.20 -0.02
N LYS A 158 -21.96 27.21 0.15
CA LYS A 158 -21.51 28.53 0.63
C LYS A 158 -21.46 28.53 2.15
N ASP A 159 -20.58 29.33 2.76
CA ASP A 159 -20.46 29.44 4.23
C ASP A 159 -21.80 29.66 4.93
N ASN A 160 -22.67 30.49 4.36
CA ASN A 160 -24.01 30.76 4.91
C ASN A 160 -24.94 29.54 4.88
N GLU A 161 -24.82 28.68 3.88
CA GLU A 161 -25.59 27.44 3.80
C GLU A 161 -25.12 26.51 4.92
N ALA A 162 -23.80 26.36 5.10
CA ALA A 162 -23.24 25.42 6.08
C ALA A 162 -23.63 25.84 7.50
N ARG A 163 -23.54 27.15 7.77
CA ARG A 163 -24.04 27.78 9.01
C ARG A 163 -25.54 27.53 9.20
N SER A 164 -26.35 27.67 8.15
CA SER A 164 -27.81 27.48 8.24
C SER A 164 -28.16 26.07 8.66
N VAL A 165 -27.53 25.06 8.06
CA VAL A 165 -27.79 23.65 8.40
C VAL A 165 -27.32 23.29 9.80
N ILE A 166 -26.14 23.76 10.21
CA ILE A 166 -25.65 23.54 11.58
C ILE A 166 -26.63 24.16 12.59
N ASN A 167 -27.08 25.39 12.35
CA ASN A 167 -28.03 26.09 13.21
C ASN A 167 -29.42 25.44 13.25
N GLU A 168 -29.94 25.02 12.10
CA GLU A 168 -31.22 24.30 12.02
C GLU A 168 -31.15 23.00 12.83
N TYR A 169 -30.09 22.23 12.63
CA TYR A 169 -29.91 20.96 13.33
C TYR A 169 -29.73 21.11 14.84
N ALA A 170 -28.95 22.11 15.26
CA ALA A 170 -28.78 22.45 16.67
C ALA A 170 -30.11 22.85 17.31
N ARG A 171 -30.91 23.69 16.63
CA ARG A 171 -32.23 24.11 17.09
C ARG A 171 -33.20 22.95 17.26
N GLU A 172 -33.25 22.03 16.30
CA GLU A 172 -34.10 20.84 16.35
C GLU A 172 -33.77 19.91 17.52
N ASN A 173 -32.49 19.80 17.86
CA ASN A 173 -32.01 18.99 18.98
C ASN A 173 -31.94 19.76 20.31
N LYS A 174 -32.33 21.04 20.32
CA LYS A 174 -32.23 21.95 21.47
C LYS A 174 -30.79 22.08 21.99
N TRP A 175 -29.81 21.97 21.10
CA TRP A 175 -28.41 22.22 21.41
C TRP A 175 -28.13 23.72 21.31
N ILE A 176 -27.35 24.22 22.25
CA ILE A 176 -26.84 25.59 22.23
C ILE A 176 -25.40 25.49 21.74
N LEU A 177 -25.18 25.85 20.48
CA LEU A 177 -23.86 25.96 19.89
C LEU A 177 -23.40 27.42 19.99
N PRO A 178 -22.27 27.70 20.65
CA PRO A 178 -21.60 29.00 20.53
C PRO A 178 -21.32 29.35 19.06
N GLU A 179 -21.49 30.63 18.69
CA GLU A 179 -21.22 31.09 17.32
C GLU A 179 -19.75 30.85 16.91
N ASP A 180 -18.82 30.91 17.87
CA ASP A 180 -17.41 30.61 17.64
C ASP A 180 -17.19 29.14 17.24
N ASP A 181 -17.93 28.20 17.83
CA ASP A 181 -17.83 26.78 17.50
C ASP A 181 -18.40 26.50 16.10
N ILE A 182 -19.51 27.13 15.73
CA ILE A 182 -20.06 27.06 14.37
C ILE A 182 -19.07 27.64 13.36
N LYS A 183 -18.48 28.79 13.68
CA LYS A 183 -17.48 29.43 12.83
C LYS A 183 -16.25 28.55 12.67
N GLU A 184 -15.77 27.90 13.74
CA GLU A 184 -14.66 26.95 13.69
C GLU A 184 -15.01 25.75 12.80
N MET A 185 -16.21 25.17 12.93
CA MET A 185 -16.64 24.05 12.08
C MET A 185 -16.64 24.42 10.60
N VAL A 186 -17.22 25.57 10.25
CA VAL A 186 -17.30 26.05 8.87
C VAL A 186 -15.91 26.39 8.33
N GLU A 187 -15.06 26.99 9.15
CA GLU A 187 -13.69 27.31 8.77
C GLU A 187 -12.82 26.04 8.61
N GLY A 188 -13.00 25.04 9.47
CA GLY A 188 -12.36 23.73 9.37
C GLY A 188 -12.73 23.00 8.08
N LEU A 189 -14.03 23.03 7.73
CA LEU A 189 -14.57 22.50 6.48
C LEU A 189 -14.01 23.20 5.22
N ARG A 190 -13.76 24.50 5.32
CA ARG A 190 -13.27 25.31 4.20
C ARG A 190 -11.75 25.21 4.02
N LYS A 191 -10.99 25.17 5.12
CA LYS A 191 -9.53 25.15 5.09
C LYS A 191 -8.94 23.86 4.57
N ASN A 192 -9.66 22.74 4.71
CA ASN A 192 -9.15 21.42 4.39
C ASN A 192 -9.91 20.84 3.18
N TYR A 193 -9.18 20.54 2.11
CA TYR A 193 -9.77 19.95 0.90
C TYR A 193 -10.45 18.58 1.14
N GLU A 194 -10.09 17.91 2.23
CA GLU A 194 -10.53 16.56 2.58
C GLU A 194 -11.37 16.52 3.86
N SER A 195 -11.72 17.68 4.43
CA SER A 195 -12.59 17.72 5.61
C SER A 195 -14.03 17.41 5.28
N TYR A 196 -14.74 16.87 6.26
CA TYR A 196 -16.17 16.65 6.19
C TYR A 196 -16.84 16.83 7.55
N LEU A 197 -18.15 17.03 7.52
CA LEU A 197 -19.01 17.11 8.69
C LEU A 197 -20.12 16.06 8.54
N ILE A 198 -20.18 15.12 9.49
CA ILE A 198 -21.31 14.21 9.61
C ILE A 198 -22.27 14.78 10.64
N ILE A 199 -23.55 14.86 10.28
CA ILE A 199 -24.65 15.18 11.18
C ILE A 199 -25.48 13.92 11.34
N ALA A 200 -25.49 13.34 12.53
CA ALA A 200 -26.28 12.14 12.82
C ALA A 200 -27.46 12.48 13.73
N ASN A 201 -28.66 12.04 13.34
CA ASN A 201 -29.91 12.21 14.06
C ASN A 201 -30.53 10.86 14.39
N SER A 202 -30.37 10.42 15.64
CA SER A 202 -30.97 9.17 16.08
C SER A 202 -32.51 9.21 16.12
N LYS A 203 -33.13 10.37 16.39
CA LYS A 203 -34.59 10.53 16.43
C LYS A 203 -35.22 10.40 15.04
N ARG A 204 -34.56 10.97 14.03
CA ARG A 204 -35.00 10.88 12.62
C ARG A 204 -34.47 9.65 11.88
N LYS A 205 -33.59 8.86 12.53
CA LYS A 205 -32.84 7.78 11.88
C LYS A 205 -32.19 8.29 10.59
N GLU A 206 -31.48 9.41 10.68
CA GLU A 206 -30.94 10.15 9.55
C GLU A 206 -29.46 10.43 9.77
N ILE A 207 -28.65 10.22 8.73
CA ILE A 207 -27.25 10.62 8.71
C ILE A 207 -27.04 11.47 7.46
N LYS A 208 -26.48 12.67 7.66
CA LYS A 208 -26.10 13.59 6.58
C LYS A 208 -24.60 13.79 6.59
N VAL A 209 -23.98 13.80 5.41
CA VAL A 209 -22.54 14.05 5.24
C VAL A 209 -22.36 15.30 4.39
N TYR A 210 -21.58 16.25 4.89
CA TYR A 210 -21.31 17.53 4.26
C TYR A 210 -19.82 17.71 4.00
N SER A 211 -19.49 18.34 2.87
CA SER A 211 -18.14 18.76 2.52
C SER A 211 -18.18 19.84 1.43
N TYR A 212 -17.20 20.74 1.43
CA TYR A 212 -17.00 21.69 0.32
C TYR A 212 -16.50 20.99 -0.95
N TYR A 213 -15.79 19.88 -0.79
CA TYR A 213 -15.07 19.22 -1.86
C TYR A 213 -15.40 17.73 -1.93
N PHE A 214 -15.35 17.17 -3.13
CA PHE A 214 -15.64 15.75 -3.35
C PHE A 214 -14.78 14.81 -2.48
N PRO A 215 -13.47 15.01 -2.32
CA PRO A 215 -12.67 14.11 -1.47
C PRO A 215 -13.10 14.10 0.00
N GLY A 216 -13.46 15.26 0.57
CA GLY A 216 -14.04 15.30 1.91
C GLY A 216 -15.35 14.52 1.99
N LEU A 217 -16.24 14.67 1.01
CA LEU A 217 -17.50 13.91 0.96
C LEU A 217 -17.23 12.40 0.93
N LEU A 218 -16.30 11.96 0.09
CA LEU A 218 -15.91 10.55 -0.03
C LEU A 218 -15.36 9.99 1.30
N HIS A 219 -14.54 10.76 2.02
CA HIS A 219 -14.03 10.36 3.34
C HIS A 219 -15.13 10.31 4.39
N GLY A 220 -16.03 11.30 4.43
CA GLY A 220 -17.16 11.29 5.36
C GLY A 220 -18.10 10.11 5.14
N MET A 221 -18.38 9.79 3.87
CA MET A 221 -19.13 8.61 3.49
C MET A 221 -18.42 7.30 3.89
N THR A 222 -17.09 7.27 3.77
CA THR A 222 -16.27 6.13 4.23
C THR A 222 -16.38 5.96 5.75
N THR A 223 -16.33 7.05 6.50
CA THR A 223 -16.51 7.03 7.97
C THR A 223 -17.89 6.51 8.36
N VAL A 224 -18.95 6.92 7.64
CA VAL A 224 -20.32 6.39 7.86
C VAL A 224 -20.37 4.89 7.61
N GLN A 225 -19.80 4.42 6.49
CA GLN A 225 -19.74 3.01 6.15
C GLN A 225 -19.01 2.19 7.23
N ASN A 226 -17.85 2.67 7.70
CA ASN A 226 -17.06 1.99 8.74
C ASN A 226 -17.82 1.91 10.08
N HIS A 227 -18.55 2.95 10.47
CA HIS A 227 -19.37 2.92 11.70
C HIS A 227 -20.54 1.95 11.59
N ALA A 228 -21.18 1.87 10.42
CA ALA A 228 -22.26 0.93 10.17
C ALA A 228 -21.79 -0.53 10.22
N GLN A 229 -20.66 -0.84 9.57
CA GLN A 229 -20.07 -2.18 9.55
C GLN A 229 -19.64 -2.66 10.95
N ASN A 230 -19.13 -1.75 11.79
CA ASN A 230 -18.70 -2.08 13.15
C ASN A 230 -19.86 -2.17 14.17
N LYS A 231 -21.13 -2.08 13.74
CA LYS A 231 -22.32 -2.07 14.62
C LYS A 231 -22.27 -1.01 15.73
N LYS A 232 -21.40 0.01 15.61
CA LYS A 232 -21.25 1.08 16.62
C LYS A 232 -22.32 2.16 16.48
N GLY A 233 -22.92 2.29 15.29
CA GLY A 233 -23.88 3.36 15.00
C GLY A 233 -23.27 4.76 15.17
N PHE A 234 -24.07 5.79 14.94
CA PHE A 234 -23.73 7.15 15.36
C PHE A 234 -24.68 7.56 16.50
N LYS A 235 -24.13 8.24 17.51
CA LYS A 235 -24.96 8.99 18.44
C LYS A 235 -25.47 10.25 17.74
N SER A 236 -26.52 10.85 18.28
CA SER A 236 -26.91 12.17 17.78
C SER A 236 -25.76 13.14 18.03
N GLY A 237 -25.26 13.79 16.98
CA GLY A 237 -24.14 14.72 17.11
C GLY A 237 -23.68 15.33 15.80
N PHE A 238 -22.70 16.23 15.93
CA PHE A 238 -21.85 16.71 14.84
C PHE A 238 -20.50 16.02 14.93
N TYR A 239 -19.98 15.57 13.78
CA TYR A 239 -18.67 14.96 13.66
C TYR A 239 -17.92 15.65 12.53
N LEU A 240 -17.15 16.68 12.89
CA LEU A 240 -16.21 17.32 12.01
C LEU A 240 -14.89 16.55 12.05
N ASP A 241 -14.34 16.23 10.89
CA ASP A 241 -13.08 15.50 10.80
C ASP A 241 -12.30 15.90 9.54
N TYR A 242 -10.98 15.78 9.60
CA TYR A 242 -10.05 16.17 8.54
C TYR A 242 -8.67 15.55 8.78
N PRO A 243 -7.87 15.31 7.73
CA PRO A 243 -6.66 14.53 7.86
C PRO A 243 -5.55 15.25 8.65
N TYR A 244 -4.79 14.47 9.39
CA TYR A 244 -3.59 14.93 10.10
C TYR A 244 -2.42 15.25 9.16
N HIS A 245 -2.20 14.39 8.16
CA HIS A 245 -1.19 14.54 7.12
C HIS A 245 -1.82 14.89 5.77
N LYS A 246 -1.21 15.83 5.04
CA LYS A 246 -1.68 16.23 3.71
C LYS A 246 -1.51 15.09 2.71
N GLU A 247 -0.31 14.51 2.62
CA GLU A 247 -0.07 13.33 1.78
C GLU A 247 -0.25 12.05 2.59
N ARG A 248 -1.07 11.13 2.07
CA ARG A 248 -1.34 9.82 2.70
C ARG A 248 -1.34 8.76 1.60
N VAL A 249 -0.14 8.26 1.34
CA VAL A 249 0.21 7.59 0.09
C VAL A 249 0.39 6.08 0.31
N LEU A 250 -0.19 5.25 -0.54
CA LEU A 250 0.08 3.81 -0.55
C LEU A 250 1.04 3.48 -1.69
N TRP A 251 2.20 2.90 -1.39
CA TRP A 251 3.11 2.44 -2.43
C TRP A 251 2.74 1.04 -2.89
N LEU A 252 2.48 0.87 -4.19
CA LEU A 252 2.13 -0.41 -4.79
C LEU A 252 3.18 -0.84 -5.82
N ASN A 253 3.68 -2.05 -5.63
CA ASN A 253 4.58 -2.69 -6.56
C ASN A 253 3.82 -3.31 -7.74
N PHE A 254 4.04 -2.81 -8.96
CA PHE A 254 3.60 -3.42 -10.21
C PHE A 254 4.75 -4.08 -11.00
N ARG A 255 5.95 -4.13 -10.41
CA ARG A 255 7.08 -4.86 -10.95
C ARG A 255 6.88 -6.37 -10.76
N ASN A 256 7.09 -7.15 -11.80
CA ASN A 256 7.08 -8.62 -11.77
C ASN A 256 5.85 -9.20 -11.05
N LEU A 257 4.69 -9.15 -11.70
CA LEU A 257 3.55 -9.94 -11.21
C LEU A 257 4.02 -11.40 -11.11
N LYS A 258 3.87 -12.01 -9.92
CA LYS A 258 4.20 -13.42 -9.69
C LYS A 258 3.10 -14.31 -10.30
N ALA A 259 2.90 -14.18 -11.60
CA ALA A 259 1.87 -14.84 -12.37
C ALA A 259 2.50 -15.70 -13.46
N GLU A 260 2.05 -16.94 -13.57
CA GLU A 260 2.49 -17.91 -14.57
C GLU A 260 1.37 -18.23 -15.58
N SER A 261 0.17 -17.68 -15.38
CA SER A 261 -0.96 -17.77 -16.30
C SER A 261 -1.78 -16.46 -16.36
N PRO A 262 -2.65 -16.30 -17.38
CA PRO A 262 -3.57 -15.16 -17.47
C PRO A 262 -4.50 -15.04 -16.25
N GLU A 263 -4.95 -16.15 -15.68
CA GLU A 263 -5.81 -16.18 -14.49
C GLU A 263 -5.05 -15.71 -13.25
N GLU A 264 -3.79 -16.12 -13.09
CA GLU A 264 -2.93 -15.65 -12.00
C GLU A 264 -2.60 -14.17 -12.14
N LYS A 265 -2.38 -13.70 -13.38
CA LYS A 265 -2.18 -12.27 -13.68
C LYS A 265 -3.40 -11.46 -13.25
N LYS A 266 -4.60 -11.89 -13.68
CA LYS A 266 -5.85 -11.26 -13.29
C LYS A 266 -6.01 -11.25 -11.77
N LYS A 267 -5.73 -12.36 -11.09
CA LYS A 267 -5.77 -12.44 -9.62
C LYS A 267 -4.80 -11.45 -8.97
N ALA A 268 -3.59 -11.30 -9.51
CA ALA A 268 -2.62 -10.34 -9.00
C ALA A 268 -3.08 -8.89 -9.20
N ILE A 269 -3.70 -8.56 -10.34
CA ILE A 269 -4.32 -7.25 -10.59
C ILE A 269 -5.49 -7.01 -9.62
N ASP A 270 -6.38 -7.98 -9.47
CA ASP A 270 -7.52 -7.95 -8.55
C ASP A 270 -7.07 -7.76 -7.10
N GLU A 271 -5.93 -8.35 -6.71
CA GLU A 271 -5.32 -8.13 -5.40
C GLU A 271 -4.88 -6.67 -5.20
N LYS A 272 -4.21 -6.06 -6.20
CA LYS A 272 -3.84 -4.62 -6.14
C LYS A 272 -5.06 -3.72 -6.09
N VAL A 273 -6.10 -4.04 -6.85
CA VAL A 273 -7.41 -3.37 -6.78
C VAL A 273 -8.04 -3.52 -5.39
N GLY A 274 -7.92 -4.70 -4.78
CA GLY A 274 -8.32 -4.94 -3.39
C GLY A 274 -7.59 -4.03 -2.41
N PHE A 275 -6.28 -3.83 -2.58
CA PHE A 275 -5.49 -2.91 -1.76
C PHE A 275 -5.88 -1.44 -1.97
N ILE A 276 -6.20 -1.03 -3.19
CA ILE A 276 -6.72 0.32 -3.48
C ILE A 276 -8.02 0.59 -2.73
N ARG A 277 -8.97 -0.36 -2.78
CA ARG A 277 -10.24 -0.25 -2.05
C ARG A 277 -10.03 -0.22 -0.54
N GLU A 278 -9.08 -1.00 -0.04
CA GLU A 278 -8.71 -1.00 1.38
C GLU A 278 -8.07 0.33 1.80
N ALA A 279 -7.20 0.90 0.96
CA ALA A 279 -6.59 2.21 1.18
C ALA A 279 -7.65 3.31 1.29
N ARG A 280 -8.68 3.26 0.44
CA ARG A 280 -9.83 4.17 0.52
C ARG A 280 -10.56 4.07 1.85
N LYS A 281 -10.82 2.86 2.36
CA LYS A 281 -11.46 2.66 3.68
C LYS A 281 -10.66 3.26 4.83
N HIS A 282 -9.34 3.33 4.65
CA HIS A 282 -8.37 3.88 5.58
C HIS A 282 -7.88 5.28 5.18
N GLN A 283 -8.67 5.98 4.35
CA GLN A 283 -8.57 7.40 4.04
C GLN A 283 -7.21 7.84 3.45
N PHE A 284 -6.54 6.95 2.74
CA PHE A 284 -5.45 7.32 1.84
C PHE A 284 -5.99 8.24 0.73
N ASN A 285 -5.13 9.07 0.16
CA ASN A 285 -5.49 9.99 -0.92
C ASN A 285 -4.61 9.88 -2.16
N ALA A 286 -3.60 9.01 -2.14
CA ALA A 286 -2.77 8.73 -3.29
C ALA A 286 -2.19 7.32 -3.28
N ILE A 287 -1.76 6.86 -4.45
CA ILE A 287 -0.88 5.71 -4.62
C ILE A 287 0.43 6.14 -5.29
N ILE A 288 1.55 5.56 -4.85
CA ILE A 288 2.75 5.48 -5.69
C ILE A 288 2.66 4.17 -6.46
N ALA A 289 2.53 4.26 -7.79
CA ALA A 289 2.51 3.10 -8.66
C ALA A 289 3.91 2.84 -9.20
N SER A 290 4.60 1.83 -8.67
CA SER A 290 5.93 1.44 -9.14
C SER A 290 5.82 0.69 -10.47
N VAL A 291 5.88 1.47 -11.54
CA VAL A 291 5.85 1.07 -12.96
C VAL A 291 7.29 0.89 -13.41
N SER A 292 7.81 -0.33 -13.30
CA SER A 292 9.09 -0.64 -13.91
C SER A 292 8.94 -1.06 -15.37
N THR A 293 10.04 -0.93 -16.11
CA THR A 293 10.14 -1.33 -17.51
C THR A 293 10.02 -2.83 -17.73
N ASP A 294 10.21 -3.65 -16.68
CA ASP A 294 9.95 -5.09 -16.68
C ASP A 294 8.58 -5.46 -16.07
N GLY A 295 7.81 -4.48 -15.58
CA GLY A 295 6.50 -4.68 -14.96
C GLY A 295 5.33 -4.26 -15.86
N VAL A 296 5.57 -3.34 -16.79
CA VAL A 296 4.55 -2.83 -17.72
C VAL A 296 5.08 -2.82 -19.16
N LYS A 297 4.28 -3.31 -20.09
CA LYS A 297 4.56 -3.39 -21.52
C LYS A 297 4.47 -2.01 -22.16
N LEU A 298 5.56 -1.27 -22.11
CA LEU A 298 5.70 0.06 -22.69
C LEU A 298 6.14 0.00 -24.15
N LYS A 299 5.48 0.76 -25.01
CA LYS A 299 5.76 0.85 -26.44
C LYS A 299 7.15 1.41 -26.72
N SER A 300 7.54 2.44 -25.97
CA SER A 300 8.87 3.07 -26.04
C SER A 300 10.01 2.08 -25.77
N VAL A 301 9.80 1.13 -24.86
CA VAL A 301 10.75 0.04 -24.60
C VAL A 301 10.80 -0.90 -25.80
N GLU A 302 9.66 -1.32 -26.34
CA GLU A 302 9.67 -2.19 -27.53
C GLU A 302 10.35 -1.54 -28.74
N GLU A 303 10.06 -0.27 -29.03
CA GLU A 303 10.54 0.40 -30.24
C GLU A 303 12.03 0.69 -30.18
N ASN A 304 12.54 1.19 -29.04
CA ASN A 304 13.91 1.67 -28.95
C ASN A 304 14.93 0.57 -28.60
N TRP A 305 14.46 -0.64 -28.22
CA TRP A 305 15.32 -1.67 -27.62
C TRP A 305 15.33 -3.00 -28.40
N ARG A 306 14.46 -3.16 -29.40
CA ARG A 306 14.29 -4.39 -30.21
C ARG A 306 15.58 -4.94 -30.82
N ASN A 307 16.56 -4.09 -31.12
CA ASN A 307 17.77 -4.52 -31.82
C ASN A 307 18.88 -5.04 -30.88
N ASN A 308 18.83 -4.70 -29.59
CA ASN A 308 19.94 -4.95 -28.65
C ASN A 308 19.55 -5.84 -27.46
N CYS A 309 18.29 -6.26 -27.35
CA CYS A 309 17.78 -6.99 -26.19
C CYS A 309 17.15 -8.33 -26.55
N MET A 310 17.23 -9.28 -25.63
CA MET A 310 16.22 -10.33 -25.56
C MET A 310 14.84 -9.69 -25.40
N PRO A 311 13.77 -10.25 -26.00
CA PRO A 311 12.43 -9.70 -25.87
C PRO A 311 12.01 -9.73 -24.39
N LEU A 312 12.06 -8.56 -23.73
CA LEU A 312 11.62 -8.38 -22.33
C LEU A 312 10.19 -8.90 -22.13
N TYR A 313 9.36 -8.75 -23.18
CA TYR A 313 7.98 -9.22 -23.25
C TYR A 313 7.85 -10.49 -24.10
N SER A 314 8.69 -11.49 -23.86
CA SER A 314 8.56 -12.81 -24.48
C SER A 314 7.22 -13.48 -24.13
N GLU A 315 6.83 -14.48 -24.93
CA GLU A 315 5.64 -15.29 -24.66
C GLU A 315 5.64 -15.89 -23.25
N SER A 316 6.82 -16.25 -22.72
CA SER A 316 7.00 -16.78 -21.36
C SER A 316 6.83 -15.75 -20.23
N ASN A 317 6.81 -14.45 -20.55
CA ASN A 317 6.71 -13.35 -19.58
C ASN A 317 5.44 -12.50 -19.75
N LYS A 318 4.63 -12.72 -20.79
CA LYS A 318 3.44 -11.91 -21.08
C LYS A 318 2.46 -11.83 -19.91
N ASP A 319 2.39 -12.88 -19.10
CA ASP A 319 1.48 -12.97 -17.95
C ASP A 319 2.08 -12.32 -16.68
N LYS A 320 3.38 -12.00 -16.67
CA LYS A 320 4.10 -11.33 -15.56
C LYS A 320 4.11 -9.80 -15.68
N VAL A 321 3.67 -9.28 -16.83
CA VAL A 321 3.78 -7.88 -17.23
C VAL A 321 2.40 -7.34 -17.54
N LEU A 322 2.06 -6.16 -17.01
CA LEU A 322 0.81 -5.48 -17.33
C LEU A 322 0.91 -4.84 -18.72
N THR A 323 -0.17 -4.84 -19.47
CA THR A 323 -0.36 -3.93 -20.59
C THR A 323 -0.63 -2.51 -20.08
N VAL A 324 -0.44 -1.51 -20.95
CA VAL A 324 -0.80 -0.12 -20.64
C VAL A 324 -2.29 0.02 -20.30
N ASP A 325 -3.16 -0.75 -20.95
CA ASP A 325 -4.60 -0.66 -20.71
C ASP A 325 -5.01 -1.31 -19.38
N GLU A 326 -4.40 -2.43 -18.99
CA GLU A 326 -4.57 -2.99 -17.63
C GLU A 326 -4.06 -2.02 -16.56
N LEU A 327 -2.93 -1.32 -16.80
CA LEU A 327 -2.44 -0.30 -15.89
C LEU A 327 -3.43 0.87 -15.76
N LYS A 328 -3.99 1.34 -16.90
CA LYS A 328 -5.03 2.37 -16.92
C LYS A 328 -6.28 1.95 -16.17
N GLU A 329 -6.71 0.71 -16.29
CA GLU A 329 -7.85 0.17 -15.53
C GLU A 329 -7.61 0.27 -14.02
N VAL A 330 -6.43 -0.15 -13.55
CA VAL A 330 -6.04 0.01 -12.14
C VAL A 330 -6.03 1.48 -11.72
N PHE A 331 -5.54 2.38 -12.58
CA PHE A 331 -5.52 3.81 -12.31
C PHE A 331 -6.92 4.45 -12.30
N ASP A 332 -7.84 4.00 -13.17
CA ASP A 332 -9.23 4.44 -13.17
C ASP A 332 -9.90 4.03 -11.85
N ILE A 333 -9.69 2.79 -11.40
CA ILE A 333 -10.18 2.31 -10.11
C ILE A 333 -9.57 3.11 -8.95
N ALA A 334 -8.27 3.40 -8.97
CA ALA A 334 -7.64 4.26 -7.96
C ALA A 334 -8.29 5.65 -7.90
N ASN A 335 -8.53 6.27 -9.06
CA ASN A 335 -9.12 7.59 -9.15
C ASN A 335 -10.57 7.62 -8.61
N GLN A 336 -11.39 6.64 -9.02
CA GLN A 336 -12.76 6.41 -8.52
C GLN A 336 -12.79 6.21 -7.00
N ASN A 337 -11.74 5.60 -6.44
CA ASN A 337 -11.59 5.39 -4.99
C ASN A 337 -10.98 6.59 -4.25
N GLY A 338 -10.90 7.77 -4.86
CA GLY A 338 -10.38 8.94 -4.16
C GLY A 338 -8.85 9.00 -4.07
N LEU A 339 -8.12 8.08 -4.70
CA LEU A 339 -6.65 8.10 -4.75
C LEU A 339 -6.09 8.78 -6.01
N ASP A 340 -5.15 9.71 -5.84
CA ASP A 340 -4.29 10.23 -6.92
C ASP A 340 -3.24 9.20 -7.33
N VAL A 341 -2.75 9.25 -8.57
CA VAL A 341 -1.66 8.38 -9.04
C VAL A 341 -0.35 9.15 -9.13
N ILE A 342 0.68 8.64 -8.46
CA ILE A 342 2.07 9.07 -8.54
C ILE A 342 2.85 7.95 -9.25
N PRO A 343 3.08 8.03 -10.56
CA PRO A 343 3.93 7.04 -11.23
C PRO A 343 5.34 7.08 -10.66
N GLN A 344 5.90 5.89 -10.40
CA GLN A 344 7.31 5.69 -10.09
C GLN A 344 7.95 4.85 -11.16
N ILE A 345 9.10 5.30 -11.68
CA ILE A 345 10.01 4.47 -12.47
C ILE A 345 11.32 4.39 -11.69
N GLN A 346 11.90 3.19 -11.58
CA GLN A 346 13.26 3.12 -11.07
C GLN A 346 14.23 3.62 -12.12
N LEU A 347 14.87 4.74 -11.84
CA LEU A 347 15.97 5.26 -12.62
C LEU A 347 17.25 5.15 -11.78
N LEU A 348 18.39 5.23 -12.46
CA LEU A 348 19.75 5.02 -11.94
C LEU A 348 20.04 3.60 -11.46
N THR A 349 19.30 3.09 -10.48
CA THR A 349 19.57 1.84 -9.73
C THR A 349 18.56 0.73 -10.01
N HIS A 350 18.83 -0.52 -9.58
CA HIS A 350 17.98 -1.71 -9.87
C HIS A 350 17.69 -1.93 -11.37
N GLN A 351 18.69 -1.71 -12.22
CA GLN A 351 18.60 -1.75 -13.68
C GLN A 351 19.01 -3.12 -14.26
N ASP A 352 19.15 -4.16 -13.43
CA ASP A 352 19.56 -5.50 -13.86
C ASP A 352 18.63 -6.11 -14.92
N LYS A 353 17.34 -5.78 -14.85
CA LYS A 353 16.34 -6.28 -15.80
C LYS A 353 16.09 -5.33 -16.97
N PHE A 354 16.65 -4.12 -16.90
CA PHE A 354 16.50 -3.11 -17.94
C PHE A 354 17.82 -2.96 -18.72
N PHE A 355 18.71 -2.08 -18.28
CA PHE A 355 19.94 -1.78 -19.01
C PHE A 355 20.95 -2.94 -19.04
N LYS A 356 21.07 -3.75 -17.99
CA LYS A 356 22.15 -4.75 -17.94
C LYS A 356 22.08 -5.82 -19.03
N GLN A 357 20.88 -6.17 -19.49
CA GLN A 357 20.70 -7.16 -20.56
C GLN A 357 20.89 -6.57 -21.95
N CYS A 358 20.65 -5.26 -22.09
CA CYS A 358 20.46 -4.58 -23.36
C CYS A 358 21.62 -3.64 -23.74
N TYR A 359 22.18 -3.01 -22.72
CA TYR A 359 23.24 -2.03 -22.77
C TYR A 359 24.22 -2.30 -21.62
N PRO A 360 24.85 -3.49 -21.55
CA PRO A 360 25.76 -3.83 -20.46
C PRO A 360 26.94 -2.85 -20.35
N ASP A 361 27.35 -2.22 -21.45
CA ASP A 361 28.51 -1.31 -21.49
C ASP A 361 28.31 0.00 -20.71
N ILE A 362 27.06 0.43 -20.55
CA ILE A 362 26.72 1.60 -19.73
C ILE A 362 26.51 1.23 -18.25
N MET A 363 26.52 -0.06 -17.90
CA MET A 363 26.42 -0.49 -16.50
C MET A 363 27.73 -0.24 -15.76
N ILE A 364 27.64 0.02 -14.46
CA ILE A 364 28.80 0.03 -13.58
C ILE A 364 29.10 -1.43 -13.20
N PRO A 365 30.35 -1.92 -13.39
CA PRO A 365 30.71 -3.29 -13.05
C PRO A 365 30.35 -3.66 -11.59
N GLY A 366 29.73 -4.82 -11.39
CA GLY A 366 29.35 -5.30 -10.06
C GLY A 366 28.16 -4.57 -9.42
N SER A 367 27.45 -3.71 -10.17
CA SER A 367 26.28 -2.98 -9.69
C SER A 367 25.02 -3.27 -10.52
N SER A 368 23.87 -2.93 -9.95
CA SER A 368 22.59 -2.76 -10.61
C SER A 368 22.37 -1.34 -11.13
N SER A 369 23.39 -0.47 -11.08
CA SER A 369 23.31 0.92 -11.51
C SER A 369 23.98 1.16 -12.86
N TYR A 370 23.40 2.02 -13.69
CA TYR A 370 24.10 2.53 -14.88
C TYR A 370 25.01 3.70 -14.52
N ASP A 371 25.98 3.96 -15.38
CA ASP A 371 26.85 5.13 -15.37
C ASP A 371 26.17 6.27 -16.15
N PRO A 372 25.75 7.37 -15.47
CA PRO A 372 25.06 8.48 -16.11
C PRO A 372 25.85 9.15 -17.24
N LYS A 373 27.19 9.17 -17.15
CA LYS A 373 28.04 9.78 -18.17
C LYS A 373 28.15 8.90 -19.40
N LYS A 374 28.30 7.59 -19.22
CA LYS A 374 28.27 6.65 -20.35
C LYS A 374 26.92 6.64 -21.04
N LEU A 375 25.82 6.63 -20.27
CA LEU A 375 24.48 6.77 -20.83
C LEU A 375 24.37 8.07 -21.62
N SER A 376 24.80 9.20 -21.06
CA SER A 376 24.77 10.48 -21.77
C SER A 376 25.58 10.48 -23.07
N ALA A 377 26.73 9.79 -23.11
CA ALA A 377 27.61 9.76 -24.28
C ALA A 377 27.12 8.82 -25.39
N LEU A 378 26.23 7.87 -25.07
CA LEU A 378 25.70 6.89 -26.02
C LEU A 378 25.03 7.58 -27.23
N ASN A 379 25.10 6.93 -28.39
CA ASN A 379 24.47 7.40 -29.65
C ASN A 379 24.84 8.83 -30.06
N GLY A 380 26.09 9.24 -29.81
CA GLY A 380 26.55 10.58 -30.13
C GLY A 380 25.95 11.64 -29.21
N GLY A 381 25.75 11.31 -27.93
CA GLY A 381 25.29 12.26 -26.92
C GLY A 381 23.77 12.23 -26.63
N LYS A 382 23.06 11.18 -27.04
CA LYS A 382 21.58 11.09 -27.03
C LYS A 382 21.03 9.95 -26.19
N GLY A 383 21.84 9.27 -25.38
CA GLY A 383 21.35 8.06 -24.70
C GLY A 383 20.17 8.30 -23.75
N TYR A 384 20.05 9.47 -23.11
CA TYR A 384 18.85 9.81 -22.34
C TYR A 384 17.63 9.98 -23.25
N GLU A 385 17.78 10.77 -24.31
CA GLU A 385 16.74 11.09 -25.27
C GLU A 385 16.24 9.85 -26.03
N ASP A 386 17.10 8.87 -26.24
CA ASP A 386 16.80 7.63 -26.96
C ASP A 386 16.28 6.52 -26.03
N LEU A 387 16.79 6.42 -24.80
CA LEU A 387 16.55 5.26 -23.93
C LEU A 387 15.72 5.54 -22.67
N VAL A 388 15.93 6.68 -21.99
CA VAL A 388 15.26 6.99 -20.72
C VAL A 388 14.02 7.84 -20.91
N PHE A 389 14.16 8.97 -21.61
CA PHE A 389 13.08 9.94 -21.74
C PHE A 389 11.85 9.38 -22.46
N PRO A 390 11.94 8.57 -23.53
CA PRO A 390 10.76 8.00 -24.17
C PRO A 390 9.92 7.16 -23.20
N VAL A 391 10.58 6.38 -22.34
CA VAL A 391 9.94 5.56 -21.29
C VAL A 391 9.25 6.44 -20.26
N VAL A 392 9.95 7.44 -19.74
CA VAL A 392 9.37 8.36 -18.76
C VAL A 392 8.18 9.11 -19.36
N LYS A 393 8.30 9.64 -20.59
CA LYS A 393 7.24 10.35 -21.30
C LYS A 393 5.99 9.49 -21.45
N GLU A 394 6.14 8.25 -21.91
CA GLU A 394 5.01 7.33 -22.06
C GLU A 394 4.28 7.10 -20.72
N VAL A 395 5.01 6.85 -19.64
CA VAL A 395 4.42 6.66 -18.30
C VAL A 395 3.74 7.93 -17.80
N LEU A 396 4.33 9.10 -17.98
CA LEU A 396 3.73 10.39 -17.62
C LEU A 396 2.45 10.66 -18.41
N ASP A 397 2.45 10.35 -19.71
CA ASP A 397 1.29 10.54 -20.58
C ASP A 397 0.14 9.61 -20.20
N VAL A 398 0.44 8.32 -19.93
CA VAL A 398 -0.54 7.36 -19.40
C VAL A 398 -1.10 7.84 -18.07
N SER A 399 -0.26 8.39 -17.19
CA SER A 399 -0.65 8.83 -15.85
C SER A 399 -1.34 10.20 -15.82
N LYS A 400 -1.28 10.98 -16.91
CA LYS A 400 -1.64 12.41 -16.95
C LYS A 400 -3.07 12.69 -16.52
N LYS A 401 -4.05 11.84 -16.85
CA LYS A 401 -5.45 12.04 -16.44
C LYS A 401 -5.74 11.64 -14.99
N TYR A 402 -4.83 10.88 -14.37
CA TYR A 402 -4.97 10.31 -13.03
C TYR A 402 -4.17 11.04 -11.95
N ALA A 403 -3.22 11.86 -12.37
CA ALA A 403 -2.34 12.63 -11.49
C ALA A 403 -2.89 14.05 -11.26
N GLY A 404 -3.10 14.42 -9.99
CA GLY A 404 -3.53 15.75 -9.56
C GLY A 404 -5.04 15.96 -9.69
N LYS A 405 -5.78 15.68 -8.61
CA LYS A 405 -7.26 15.83 -8.56
C LYS A 405 -7.81 17.26 -8.60
N ASN A 406 -6.97 18.26 -8.37
CA ASN A 406 -7.34 19.66 -8.52
C ASN A 406 -6.62 20.24 -9.74
N LYS A 407 -7.29 21.12 -10.51
CA LYS A 407 -6.71 21.78 -11.70
C LYS A 407 -5.40 22.51 -11.38
N ASP A 408 -5.24 22.94 -10.13
CA ASP A 408 -4.08 23.66 -9.63
C ASP A 408 -3.07 22.76 -8.87
N ALA A 409 -3.39 21.47 -8.68
CA ALA A 409 -2.47 20.54 -8.03
C ALA A 409 -1.31 20.16 -8.98
N LEU A 410 -0.09 20.24 -8.46
CA LEU A 410 1.07 19.69 -9.16
C LEU A 410 0.91 18.18 -9.31
N LYS A 411 1.24 17.69 -10.51
CA LYS A 411 1.37 16.26 -10.77
C LYS A 411 2.69 15.79 -10.16
N ARG A 412 2.81 14.52 -9.85
CA ARG A 412 3.95 14.00 -9.06
C ARG A 412 4.55 12.82 -9.77
N PHE A 413 5.87 12.78 -9.91
CA PHE A 413 6.61 11.70 -10.56
C PHE A 413 7.79 11.29 -9.70
N HIS A 414 7.89 9.99 -9.39
CA HIS A 414 8.93 9.46 -8.50
C HIS A 414 10.02 8.73 -9.31
N ILE A 415 11.28 9.14 -9.17
CA ILE A 415 12.40 8.60 -9.96
C ILE A 415 13.13 7.42 -9.31
N GLY A 416 12.77 7.07 -8.07
CA GLY A 416 13.46 6.04 -7.30
C GLY A 416 14.75 6.60 -6.73
N HIS A 417 15.89 6.15 -7.28
CA HIS A 417 17.26 6.57 -6.91
C HIS A 417 17.73 6.14 -5.51
N ASP A 418 17.11 5.11 -4.94
CA ASP A 418 17.63 4.43 -3.76
C ASP A 418 18.80 3.51 -4.12
N GLU A 419 19.74 3.34 -3.18
CA GLU A 419 20.72 2.23 -3.21
C GLU A 419 21.69 2.28 -4.41
N ALA A 420 22.32 3.43 -4.67
CA ALA A 420 23.36 3.57 -5.71
C ALA A 420 24.69 2.93 -5.28
N LEU A 421 24.63 1.63 -4.99
CA LEU A 421 25.64 0.82 -4.32
C LEU A 421 26.00 -0.42 -5.16
N THR A 422 27.09 -1.10 -4.80
CA THR A 422 27.44 -2.42 -5.36
C THR A 422 26.38 -3.47 -5.00
N ASN A 423 26.19 -4.47 -5.88
CA ASN A 423 25.30 -5.61 -5.59
C ASN A 423 25.92 -6.57 -4.58
N GLU A 424 27.25 -6.67 -4.56
CA GLU A 424 27.97 -7.43 -3.56
C GLU A 424 28.26 -6.52 -2.34
N PRO A 425 28.06 -7.01 -1.09
CA PRO A 425 28.80 -6.44 0.02
C PRO A 425 30.28 -6.45 -0.37
N SER A 426 31.06 -5.46 0.07
CA SER A 426 32.52 -5.55 -0.10
C SER A 426 32.96 -6.95 0.37
N SER A 427 34.01 -7.53 -0.21
CA SER A 427 34.48 -8.91 0.03
C SER A 427 34.68 -9.32 1.51
N ALA A 428 34.43 -8.43 2.47
CA ALA A 428 34.05 -8.75 3.83
C ALA A 428 32.63 -9.36 3.95
N SER A 429 32.39 -10.50 3.32
CA SER A 429 31.14 -11.30 3.36
C SER A 429 30.73 -11.85 4.74
N GLY A 430 31.32 -11.36 5.83
CA GLY A 430 30.97 -11.68 7.22
C GLY A 430 30.21 -10.56 7.96
N CYS A 431 30.19 -9.34 7.42
CA CYS A 431 29.73 -8.16 8.17
C CYS A 431 28.23 -8.18 8.50
N GLU A 432 27.35 -8.58 7.57
CA GLU A 432 25.88 -8.59 7.81
C GLU A 432 25.45 -9.58 8.91
N ARG A 433 26.32 -10.52 9.31
CA ARG A 433 26.05 -11.52 10.36
C ARG A 433 26.87 -11.28 11.62
N ASP A 434 27.72 -10.25 11.65
CA ASP A 434 28.55 -9.96 12.81
C ASP A 434 27.68 -9.30 13.89
N PRO A 435 27.55 -9.87 15.10
CA PRO A 435 26.87 -9.24 16.23
C PRO A 435 27.37 -7.81 16.53
N ILE A 436 28.58 -7.47 16.08
CA ILE A 436 29.16 -6.11 16.16
C ILE A 436 28.31 -5.08 15.41
N TYR A 437 27.52 -5.47 14.39
CA TYR A 437 26.55 -4.59 13.75
C TYR A 437 25.44 -4.11 14.68
N ALA A 438 25.12 -4.86 15.74
CA ALA A 438 24.13 -4.44 16.74
C ALA A 438 24.63 -3.27 17.61
N ASP A 439 25.95 -3.00 17.63
CA ASP A 439 26.58 -1.90 18.38
C ASP A 439 27.52 -1.07 17.49
N CYS A 440 26.99 -0.64 16.34
CA CYS A 440 27.62 0.26 15.38
C CYS A 440 28.01 1.62 15.98
N GLU A 441 27.39 2.05 17.09
CA GLU A 441 27.82 3.27 17.81
C GLU A 441 29.25 3.15 18.32
N LYS A 442 29.65 1.96 18.77
CA LYS A 442 31.02 1.69 19.23
C LYS A 442 31.99 1.31 18.11
N ASN A 443 31.49 0.96 16.93
CA ASN A 443 32.27 0.35 15.85
C ASN A 443 32.07 1.04 14.48
N LEU A 444 31.91 2.38 14.46
CA LEU A 444 31.68 3.14 13.23
C LEU A 444 32.71 2.85 12.13
N ASP A 445 33.99 2.76 12.49
CA ASP A 445 35.06 2.49 11.51
C ASP A 445 34.92 1.10 10.88
N HIS A 446 34.44 0.10 11.63
CA HIS A 446 34.15 -1.22 11.11
C HIS A 446 32.92 -1.17 10.20
N TYR A 447 31.85 -0.49 10.62
CA TYR A 447 30.65 -0.28 9.83
C TYR A 447 30.94 0.41 8.48
N LEU A 448 31.73 1.48 8.47
CA LEU A 448 32.12 2.20 7.24
C LEU A 448 32.98 1.36 6.31
N LYS A 449 33.72 0.36 6.82
CA LYS A 449 34.45 -0.63 6.00
C LYS A 449 33.54 -1.72 5.44
N CYS A 450 32.47 -2.04 6.17
CA CYS A 450 31.54 -3.12 5.83
C CYS A 450 30.37 -2.67 4.95
N ARG A 451 30.12 -1.37 4.79
CA ARG A 451 29.06 -0.89 3.89
C ARG A 451 29.36 -1.27 2.44
N ARG A 452 28.30 -1.51 1.66
CA ARG A 452 28.41 -1.68 0.21
C ARG A 452 29.11 -0.46 -0.39
N ALA A 453 29.98 -0.68 -1.37
CA ALA A 453 30.69 0.43 -1.97
C ALA A 453 29.70 1.28 -2.78
N ILE A 454 29.80 2.60 -2.63
CA ILE A 454 29.09 3.56 -3.46
C ILE A 454 29.69 3.46 -4.87
N VAL A 455 28.85 3.18 -5.86
CA VAL A 455 29.31 2.94 -7.24
C VAL A 455 29.07 4.14 -8.15
N VAL A 456 28.04 4.92 -7.86
CA VAL A 456 27.78 6.19 -8.53
C VAL A 456 28.34 7.28 -7.62
N ASN A 457 29.30 8.06 -8.08
CA ASN A 457 29.77 9.20 -7.28
C ASN A 457 28.68 10.29 -7.19
N ALA A 458 28.77 11.15 -6.17
CA ALA A 458 27.76 12.17 -5.92
C ALA A 458 27.58 13.16 -7.11
N THR A 459 28.65 13.47 -7.85
CA THR A 459 28.58 14.34 -9.03
C THR A 459 27.74 13.73 -10.15
N ASP A 460 27.93 12.43 -10.42
CA ASP A 460 27.19 11.71 -11.47
C ASP A 460 25.76 11.44 -11.04
N PHE A 461 25.51 11.14 -9.77
CA PHE A 461 24.15 11.07 -9.20
C PHE A 461 23.41 12.39 -9.41
N ARG A 462 24.05 13.51 -9.06
CA ARG A 462 23.48 14.85 -9.27
C ARG A 462 23.23 15.11 -10.75
N PHE A 463 24.18 14.74 -11.61
CA PHE A 463 24.03 14.90 -13.05
C PHE A 463 22.78 14.16 -13.56
N ASP A 464 22.55 12.92 -13.12
CA ASP A 464 21.35 12.14 -13.49
C ASP A 464 20.05 12.83 -13.06
N VAL A 465 19.96 13.22 -11.78
CA VAL A 465 18.79 13.91 -11.22
C VAL A 465 18.50 15.21 -11.99
N MET A 466 19.53 16.01 -12.25
CA MET A 466 19.38 17.29 -12.95
C MET A 466 19.07 17.10 -14.44
N LYS A 467 19.60 16.06 -15.08
CA LYS A 467 19.27 15.72 -16.47
C LYS A 467 17.79 15.37 -16.60
N ILE A 468 17.25 14.56 -15.69
CA ILE A 468 15.82 14.21 -15.67
C ILE A 468 14.96 15.43 -15.32
N LYS A 469 15.35 16.23 -14.32
CA LYS A 469 14.57 17.40 -13.91
C LYS A 469 14.52 18.48 -14.99
N ASN A 470 15.67 18.94 -15.46
CA ASN A 470 15.74 20.10 -16.33
C ASN A 470 15.34 19.75 -17.77
N ASP A 471 15.89 18.67 -18.30
CA ASP A 471 15.79 18.40 -19.74
C ASP A 471 14.48 17.68 -20.10
N LEU A 472 13.82 17.06 -19.12
CA LEU A 472 12.53 16.40 -19.31
C LEU A 472 11.40 17.08 -18.55
N LEU A 473 11.47 17.17 -17.21
CA LEU A 473 10.32 17.65 -16.44
C LEU A 473 10.07 19.14 -16.64
N GLU A 474 11.06 19.99 -16.52
CA GLU A 474 10.86 21.44 -16.66
C GLU A 474 10.57 21.85 -18.09
N LYS A 475 11.17 21.17 -19.05
CA LYS A 475 11.00 21.47 -20.48
C LYS A 475 9.69 20.93 -21.05
N ASP A 476 9.40 19.66 -20.85
CA ASP A 476 8.30 18.96 -21.54
C ASP A 476 7.08 18.72 -20.63
N TYR A 477 7.28 18.70 -19.30
CA TYR A 477 6.26 18.35 -18.31
C TYR A 477 6.20 19.33 -17.10
N PRO A 478 6.15 20.66 -17.29
CA PRO A 478 6.43 21.66 -16.24
C PRO A 478 5.48 21.66 -15.04
N LYS A 479 4.35 20.94 -15.13
CA LYS A 479 3.39 20.75 -14.03
C LYS A 479 3.71 19.54 -13.14
N TRP A 480 4.79 18.82 -13.42
CA TRP A 480 5.19 17.62 -12.68
C TRP A 480 6.31 17.95 -11.69
N GLN A 481 6.03 17.70 -10.42
CA GLN A 481 6.97 17.76 -9.32
C GLN A 481 7.71 16.42 -9.20
N MET A 482 9.03 16.49 -9.14
CA MET A 482 9.88 15.33 -8.93
C MET A 482 9.86 14.88 -7.46
N TRP A 483 9.77 13.57 -7.26
CA TRP A 483 9.91 12.86 -6.00
C TRP A 483 11.08 11.89 -6.13
N MET A 484 11.84 11.67 -5.05
CA MET A 484 12.93 10.70 -5.02
C MET A 484 13.12 10.14 -3.61
N TYR A 485 13.76 8.98 -3.49
CA TYR A 485 14.20 8.51 -2.19
C TYR A 485 15.39 9.34 -1.69
N SER A 486 15.44 9.57 -0.38
CA SER A 486 16.45 10.43 0.24
C SER A 486 17.64 9.70 0.82
N ASN A 487 17.62 8.36 0.88
CA ASN A 487 18.64 7.56 1.57
C ASN A 487 20.06 7.87 1.08
N MET A 488 20.25 8.06 -0.22
CA MET A 488 21.57 8.41 -0.77
C MET A 488 22.07 9.77 -0.28
N LEU A 489 21.20 10.72 0.10
CA LEU A 489 21.57 12.08 0.53
C LEU A 489 21.95 12.18 2.02
N LEU A 490 21.97 11.05 2.72
CA LEU A 490 22.30 10.96 4.13
C LEU A 490 23.73 10.43 4.27
N ASP A 491 24.54 11.12 5.07
CA ASP A 491 25.83 10.60 5.52
C ASP A 491 25.65 9.96 6.90
N PRO A 492 25.95 8.65 7.06
CA PRO A 492 25.90 7.99 8.36
C PRO A 492 26.72 8.70 9.45
N SER A 493 27.77 9.45 9.10
CA SER A 493 28.60 10.16 10.07
C SER A 493 27.89 11.33 10.76
N GLU A 494 26.85 11.89 10.12
CA GLU A 494 26.10 13.05 10.61
C GLU A 494 25.15 12.69 11.76
N GLU A 495 25.02 13.58 12.75
CA GLU A 495 24.01 13.51 13.83
C GLU A 495 23.83 12.17 14.57
N LYS A 496 24.84 11.31 14.48
CA LYS A 496 24.75 9.91 14.95
C LYS A 496 23.65 9.13 14.21
N LEU A 497 23.47 9.36 12.91
CA LEU A 497 22.75 8.47 11.97
C LEU A 497 23.47 7.10 11.80
N LYS A 498 24.58 6.92 12.52
CA LYS A 498 25.71 5.99 12.42
C LYS A 498 25.40 4.49 12.43
N CYS A 499 24.13 4.11 12.41
CA CYS A 499 23.69 2.74 12.65
C CYS A 499 22.56 2.25 11.74
N TYR A 500 22.00 3.13 10.92
CA TYR A 500 20.60 2.91 10.54
C TYR A 500 20.38 2.44 9.12
N ASN A 501 21.37 2.46 8.22
CA ASN A 501 21.14 1.86 6.90
C ASN A 501 22.43 1.69 6.10
N PRO A 502 22.85 0.45 5.73
CA PRO A 502 23.94 0.29 4.77
C PRO A 502 23.61 0.88 3.39
N MET A 503 22.38 1.36 3.21
CA MET A 503 21.82 1.94 1.99
C MET A 503 21.94 3.48 1.94
N HIS A 504 22.65 4.09 2.89
CA HIS A 504 22.95 5.52 2.88
C HIS A 504 24.16 5.86 1.99
N GLY A 505 24.25 7.12 1.58
CA GLY A 505 25.42 7.65 0.89
C GLY A 505 26.59 7.94 1.83
N ASP A 506 27.32 8.99 1.52
CA ASP A 506 28.47 9.46 2.29
C ASP A 506 28.53 10.98 2.37
N ALA A 507 29.64 11.50 2.91
CA ALA A 507 29.86 12.93 3.06
C ALA A 507 29.72 13.72 1.75
N GLU A 508 30.10 13.16 0.59
CA GLU A 508 29.97 13.83 -0.70
C GLU A 508 28.51 13.92 -1.13
N TYR A 509 27.74 12.86 -0.92
CA TYR A 509 26.30 12.91 -1.15
C TYR A 509 25.57 13.88 -0.20
N ALA A 510 25.97 13.95 1.07
CA ALA A 510 25.40 14.91 2.02
C ALA A 510 25.62 16.37 1.60
N LYS A 511 26.69 16.67 0.84
CA LYS A 511 26.88 18.02 0.25
C LYS A 511 25.79 18.37 -0.76
N LEU A 512 25.32 17.40 -1.55
CA LEU A 512 24.18 17.60 -2.46
C LEU A 512 22.93 18.04 -1.71
N ARG A 513 22.71 17.49 -0.50
CA ARG A 513 21.62 17.88 0.39
C ARG A 513 21.80 19.29 0.93
N LYS A 514 22.97 19.67 1.43
CA LYS A 514 23.16 20.94 2.16
C LYS A 514 23.13 22.21 1.30
N ASN A 515 23.38 22.10 -0.01
CA ASN A 515 23.49 23.24 -0.92
C ASN A 515 24.39 24.34 -0.35
N SER A 516 25.67 24.02 -0.11
CA SER A 516 26.63 24.96 0.48
C SER A 516 26.96 26.06 -0.53
N PRO A 517 26.65 27.34 -0.27
CA PRO A 517 26.95 28.45 -1.19
C PRO A 517 28.45 28.63 -1.47
N SER A 518 29.31 28.07 -0.61
CA SER A 518 30.76 28.10 -0.76
C SER A 518 31.29 27.18 -1.86
N ASP A 519 30.50 26.20 -2.29
CA ASP A 519 30.94 25.15 -3.21
C ASP A 519 30.34 25.40 -4.60
N LYS A 520 31.00 26.30 -5.37
CA LYS A 520 30.51 26.72 -6.70
C LYS A 520 30.42 25.56 -7.69
N GLU A 521 31.21 24.50 -7.50
CA GLU A 521 31.16 23.28 -8.33
C GLU A 521 30.05 22.32 -7.88
N PHE A 522 29.56 22.45 -6.65
CA PHE A 522 28.59 21.56 -6.02
C PHE A 522 27.32 22.31 -5.61
N SER A 523 26.63 22.91 -6.59
CA SER A 523 25.27 23.41 -6.33
C SER A 523 24.39 22.24 -5.91
N GLY A 524 23.80 22.29 -4.73
CA GLY A 524 23.01 21.19 -4.18
C GLY A 524 21.78 20.87 -5.03
N LEU A 525 21.04 19.83 -4.64
CA LEU A 525 19.80 19.49 -5.33
C LEU A 525 18.70 20.53 -5.05
N PRO A 526 17.85 20.84 -6.05
CA PRO A 526 16.72 21.76 -5.89
C PRO A 526 15.79 21.38 -4.75
N ARG A 527 15.31 22.39 -4.00
CA ARG A 527 14.45 22.21 -2.81
C ARG A 527 12.99 21.92 -3.12
N ASP A 528 12.60 22.05 -4.38
CA ASP A 528 11.27 21.72 -4.86
C ASP A 528 11.08 20.22 -5.11
N ILE A 529 12.16 19.43 -5.10
CA ILE A 529 12.12 17.96 -5.10
C ILE A 529 11.57 17.47 -3.75
N VAL A 530 10.60 16.55 -3.79
CA VAL A 530 10.06 15.91 -2.58
C VAL A 530 10.92 14.71 -2.20
N MET A 531 11.37 14.70 -0.96
CA MET A 531 12.18 13.64 -0.39
C MET A 531 11.28 12.61 0.27
N ASN A 532 11.30 11.40 -0.27
CA ASN A 532 10.59 10.25 0.27
C ASN A 532 11.56 9.47 1.18
N ASN A 533 11.49 9.72 2.49
CA ASN A 533 12.44 9.16 3.44
C ASN A 533 11.94 7.87 4.04
N PHE A 534 12.47 6.74 3.56
CA PHE A 534 12.15 5.44 4.12
C PHE A 534 13.05 5.10 5.30
N ASP A 535 12.43 4.64 6.39
CA ASP A 535 13.15 4.28 7.60
C ASP A 535 12.74 2.89 8.10
N TYR A 536 13.60 1.88 7.87
CA TYR A 536 13.35 0.49 8.30
C TYR A 536 13.96 0.16 9.66
N PHE A 537 15.02 0.84 10.07
CA PHE A 537 15.85 0.41 11.19
C PHE A 537 15.79 1.32 12.44
N ASN A 538 15.36 2.57 12.31
CA ASN A 538 15.33 3.51 13.43
C ASN A 538 14.04 3.39 14.27
N GLN A 539 14.16 3.09 15.57
CA GLN A 539 13.03 3.17 16.50
C GLN A 539 13.01 4.48 17.32
N GLY A 540 13.84 5.46 16.95
CA GLY A 540 14.10 6.67 17.73
C GLY A 540 13.65 7.97 17.07
N ASP A 541 14.47 9.01 17.22
CA ASP A 541 14.14 10.43 16.96
C ASP A 541 14.01 10.84 15.46
N PHE A 542 14.07 9.88 14.53
CA PHE A 542 14.00 10.09 13.07
C PHE A 542 14.79 11.31 12.56
N LYS A 543 16.05 11.41 13.01
CA LYS A 543 16.93 12.56 12.77
C LYS A 543 17.18 12.84 11.29
N ASP A 544 17.22 11.80 10.48
CA ASP A 544 17.33 11.87 9.02
C ASP A 544 16.20 12.72 8.40
N ILE A 545 14.95 12.47 8.81
CA ILE A 545 13.79 13.25 8.37
C ILE A 545 13.93 14.71 8.82
N LYS A 546 14.31 14.93 10.09
CA LYS A 546 14.51 16.28 10.64
C LYS A 546 15.60 17.04 9.88
N MET A 547 16.69 16.35 9.51
CA MET A 547 17.80 16.91 8.74
C MET A 547 17.37 17.32 7.33
N LEU A 548 16.60 16.48 6.63
CA LEU A 548 16.07 16.83 5.30
C LEU A 548 15.16 18.06 5.37
N LYS A 549 14.30 18.14 6.39
CA LYS A 549 13.42 19.28 6.59
C LYS A 549 14.19 20.56 6.93
N ARG A 550 15.17 20.48 7.84
CA ARG A 550 16.05 21.62 8.21
C ARG A 550 16.78 22.18 7.00
N ASP A 551 17.21 21.32 6.08
CA ASP A 551 17.91 21.72 4.87
C ASP A 551 16.97 22.31 3.80
N GLY A 552 15.67 22.37 4.06
CA GLY A 552 14.67 23.08 3.26
C GLY A 552 13.89 22.21 2.27
N TYR A 553 14.02 20.89 2.35
CA TYR A 553 13.25 19.99 1.49
C TYR A 553 11.81 19.82 1.96
N LYS A 554 10.94 19.51 1.00
CA LYS A 554 9.67 18.85 1.29
C LYS A 554 9.93 17.38 1.63
N VAL A 555 9.28 16.86 2.66
CA VAL A 555 9.57 15.51 3.16
C VAL A 555 8.30 14.72 3.38
N VAL A 556 8.26 13.51 2.80
CA VAL A 556 7.27 12.49 3.06
C VAL A 556 7.97 11.35 3.80
N GLY A 557 7.47 10.99 4.99
CA GLY A 557 7.98 9.85 5.73
C GLY A 557 7.45 8.55 5.13
N TYR A 558 8.28 7.51 5.05
CA TYR A 558 7.92 6.24 4.43
C TYR A 558 8.20 5.07 5.37
N SER A 559 7.20 4.22 5.63
CA SER A 559 7.37 3.08 6.52
C SER A 559 6.41 1.93 6.21
N TRP A 560 6.80 0.73 6.66
CA TRP A 560 5.99 -0.50 6.70
C TRP A 560 6.36 -1.40 7.88
N ALA A 561 7.26 -0.95 8.74
CA ALA A 561 7.99 -1.78 9.70
C ALA A 561 7.30 -1.85 11.07
N GLY A 562 5.98 -2.08 11.05
CA GLY A 562 5.15 -2.31 12.24
C GLY A 562 4.44 -1.06 12.79
N PRO A 563 3.40 -1.24 13.63
CA PRO A 563 2.54 -0.13 14.07
C PRO A 563 3.30 0.95 14.87
N LYS A 564 4.15 0.54 15.83
CA LYS A 564 4.94 1.47 16.66
C LYS A 564 5.81 2.40 15.81
N LYS A 565 6.44 1.84 14.78
CA LYS A 565 7.30 2.60 13.87
C LYS A 565 6.51 3.51 12.94
N ILE A 566 5.41 3.01 12.36
CA ILE A 566 4.50 3.83 11.55
C ILE A 566 4.01 5.04 12.37
N CYS A 567 3.65 4.82 13.64
CA CYS A 567 3.25 5.86 14.59
C CYS A 567 4.38 6.88 14.84
N GLY A 568 5.58 6.42 15.17
CA GLY A 568 6.74 7.28 15.43
C GLY A 568 7.12 8.18 14.24
N VAL A 569 7.16 7.61 13.02
CA VAL A 569 7.45 8.38 11.80
C VAL A 569 6.33 9.40 11.54
N SER A 570 5.07 8.97 11.65
CA SER A 570 3.90 9.84 11.46
C SER A 570 3.92 11.03 12.43
N LYS A 571 4.19 10.78 13.70
CA LYS A 571 4.33 11.82 14.72
C LYS A 571 5.45 12.80 14.37
N THR A 572 6.64 12.29 14.04
CA THR A 572 7.80 13.15 13.73
C THR A 572 7.58 14.00 12.50
N ILE A 573 6.99 13.44 11.43
CA ILE A 573 6.62 14.20 10.23
C ILE A 573 5.68 15.35 10.60
N LYS A 574 4.72 15.14 11.50
CA LYS A 574 3.86 16.25 11.93
C LYS A 574 4.64 17.32 12.69
N GLU A 575 5.42 16.92 13.69
CA GLU A 575 6.13 17.83 14.58
C GLU A 575 7.04 18.79 13.81
N ILE A 576 7.66 18.31 12.72
CA ILE A 576 8.53 19.13 11.87
C ILE A 576 7.78 19.85 10.74
N GLY A 577 6.46 19.70 10.64
CA GLY A 577 5.67 20.24 9.53
C GLY A 577 6.06 19.65 8.17
N GLY A 578 6.28 18.34 8.10
CA GLY A 578 6.49 17.59 6.87
C GLY A 578 5.23 17.53 5.99
N ASP A 579 5.39 17.06 4.76
CA ASP A 579 4.36 17.11 3.72
C ASP A 579 3.40 15.91 3.77
N GLY A 580 3.83 14.80 4.38
CA GLY A 580 2.93 13.70 4.76
C GLY A 580 3.64 12.36 4.87
N MET A 581 2.89 11.29 4.63
CA MET A 581 3.30 9.92 4.89
C MET A 581 3.02 8.99 3.70
N ALA A 582 3.87 7.99 3.55
CA ALA A 582 3.75 6.90 2.61
C ALA A 582 3.88 5.54 3.29
N ALA A 583 3.03 4.59 2.91
CA ALA A 583 3.03 3.22 3.41
C ALA A 583 3.60 2.28 2.33
N GLY A 584 4.66 1.56 2.66
CA GLY A 584 5.25 0.56 1.77
C GLY A 584 4.53 -0.78 1.85
N THR A 585 4.23 -1.41 0.71
CA THR A 585 3.65 -2.77 0.71
C THR A 585 4.71 -3.85 0.44
N PHE A 586 5.95 -3.63 0.89
CA PHE A 586 6.95 -4.69 0.87
C PHE A 586 6.51 -5.78 1.85
N VAL A 587 6.57 -7.04 1.43
CA VAL A 587 6.20 -8.17 2.28
C VAL A 587 7.17 -8.19 3.47
N ASN A 588 6.66 -7.88 4.65
CA ASN A 588 7.35 -8.03 5.93
C ASN A 588 6.82 -9.32 6.57
N GLU A 589 7.69 -10.09 7.23
CA GLU A 589 7.30 -11.31 7.93
C GLU A 589 6.25 -11.07 9.03
N ASN A 590 6.13 -9.82 9.51
CA ASN A 590 5.31 -9.48 10.68
C ASN A 590 3.94 -8.88 10.36
N LEU A 591 3.70 -8.34 9.16
CA LEU A 591 2.42 -7.73 8.78
C LEU A 591 2.06 -8.05 7.34
N THR A 592 0.80 -8.42 7.13
CA THR A 592 0.20 -8.48 5.80
C THR A 592 0.04 -7.07 5.22
N THR A 593 -0.05 -6.96 3.88
CA THR A 593 -0.30 -5.69 3.21
C THR A 593 -1.57 -4.98 3.71
N LYS A 594 -2.63 -5.72 4.03
CA LYS A 594 -3.87 -5.15 4.56
C LYS A 594 -3.68 -4.56 5.96
N GLU A 595 -2.90 -5.22 6.80
CA GLU A 595 -2.57 -4.69 8.13
C GLU A 595 -1.71 -3.43 8.00
N ILE A 596 -0.72 -3.40 7.11
CA ILE A 596 0.08 -2.19 6.85
C ILE A 596 -0.84 -1.04 6.44
N ILE A 597 -1.78 -1.26 5.52
CA ILE A 597 -2.76 -0.24 5.08
C ILE A 597 -3.59 0.25 6.26
N ARG A 598 -4.16 -0.66 7.06
CA ARG A 598 -5.00 -0.31 8.21
C ARG A 598 -4.25 0.52 9.25
N GLU A 599 -3.09 0.04 9.69
CA GLU A 599 -2.30 0.70 10.74
C GLU A 599 -1.76 2.05 10.24
N SER A 600 -1.30 2.11 8.99
CA SER A 600 -0.87 3.36 8.38
C SER A 600 -2.00 4.38 8.29
N GLY A 601 -3.17 4.01 7.78
CA GLY A 601 -4.30 4.92 7.67
C GLY A 601 -4.76 5.47 9.02
N ARG A 602 -4.75 4.64 10.07
CA ARG A 602 -5.04 5.08 11.45
C ARG A 602 -4.16 6.26 11.87
N TYR A 603 -2.84 6.14 11.67
CA TYR A 603 -1.87 7.16 12.07
C TYR A 603 -1.72 8.30 11.06
N PHE A 604 -2.12 8.09 9.80
CA PHE A 604 -2.02 9.10 8.75
C PHE A 604 -3.17 10.10 8.85
N TRP A 605 -4.35 9.63 9.25
CA TRP A 605 -5.55 10.44 9.39
C TRP A 605 -5.68 11.09 10.76
N ASN A 606 -5.44 10.35 11.84
CA ASN A 606 -5.71 10.82 13.20
C ASN A 606 -4.48 11.42 13.89
N THR A 607 -4.72 12.37 14.79
CA THR A 607 -3.70 12.90 15.70
C THR A 607 -3.25 11.83 16.70
N ILE A 608 -1.94 11.57 16.71
CA ILE A 608 -1.23 10.92 17.82
C ILE A 608 -0.97 12.02 18.84
N ASN A 609 -1.67 12.02 19.97
CA ASN A 609 -1.56 13.10 20.97
C ASN A 609 -0.52 12.77 22.05
N SER A 610 -0.20 11.49 22.27
CA SER A 610 0.82 11.07 23.24
C SER A 610 1.69 9.93 22.71
N GLN A 611 2.78 9.64 23.42
CA GLN A 611 3.60 8.45 23.15
C GLN A 611 2.88 7.16 23.54
N GLU A 612 1.98 7.23 24.52
CA GLU A 612 1.08 6.14 24.90
C GLU A 612 0.11 5.75 23.77
N ASP A 613 -0.22 6.67 22.85
CA ASP A 613 -1.04 6.34 21.68
C ASP A 613 -0.31 5.44 20.66
N CYS A 614 1.03 5.32 20.77
CA CYS A 614 1.89 4.47 19.94
C CYS A 614 2.33 3.17 20.62
N GLU A 615 2.13 3.04 21.93
CA GLU A 615 2.50 1.89 22.78
C GLU A 615 1.28 0.99 23.02
#